data_AF-F8FMN2-F1
#
_entry.id   AF-F8FMN2-F1
#
_cell.length_a   1.000
_cell.length_b   1.000
_cell.length_c   1.000
_cell.angle_alpha   90.00
_cell.angle_beta   90.00
_cell.angle_gamma   90.00
#
_symmetry.space_group_name_H-M   'P 1'
#
loop_
_entity.id
_entity.type
_entity.pdbx_description
1 polymer ?
#
loop_
_entity_poly.entity_id
_entity_poly.type
_entity_poly.pdbx_seq_one_letter_code
_entity_poly.pdbx_strand_id
1 'polypeptide(L)'
;MTTPGTLLAILLSGLIAFFLGPLGVLALLAAIFGLTLSTHLQNKQMQEDLRKIKRHLGLRDEEQMSFHMSDEEIEQELYRLHGEGRPGERTLLDLEIEKEIERELEKELGKELEDEENKPGGKR
;
A
#
# COMPACT_ATOMS: atom_id res chain seq x y z
N MET A 1 -37.16 5.84 -14.68
CA MET A 1 -38.06 6.75 -15.45
C MET A 1 -37.27 7.95 -16.00
N THR A 2 -36.14 7.72 -16.69
CA THR A 2 -35.23 8.79 -17.17
C THR A 2 -35.03 8.78 -18.69
N THR A 3 -35.35 7.65 -19.33
CA THR A 3 -35.20 7.38 -20.76
C THR A 3 -35.86 8.41 -21.71
N PRO A 4 -37.11 8.88 -21.48
CA PRO A 4 -37.71 9.84 -22.41
C PRO A 4 -37.03 11.21 -22.35
N GLY A 5 -36.59 11.64 -21.16
CA GLY A 5 -35.88 12.91 -20.99
C GLY A 5 -34.50 12.90 -21.65
N THR A 6 -33.78 11.79 -21.58
CA THR A 6 -32.47 11.65 -22.24
C THR A 6 -32.62 11.65 -23.76
N LEU A 7 -33.63 10.96 -24.30
CA LEU A 7 -33.92 10.97 -25.74
C LEU A 7 -34.24 12.38 -26.25
N LEU A 8 -35.07 13.13 -25.53
CA LEU A 8 -35.44 14.49 -25.90
C LEU A 8 -34.22 15.42 -25.87
N ALA A 9 -33.36 15.29 -24.86
CA ALA A 9 -32.13 16.09 -24.73
C ALA A 9 -31.15 15.85 -25.89
N ILE A 10 -30.99 14.58 -26.32
CA ILE A 10 -30.11 14.23 -27.45
C ILE A 10 -30.64 14.85 -28.76
N LEU A 11 -31.95 14.75 -29.01
CA LEU A 11 -32.59 15.35 -30.18
C LEU A 11 -32.43 16.87 -30.20
N LEU A 12 -32.67 17.53 -29.06
CA LEU A 12 -32.57 18.99 -28.96
C LEU A 12 -31.13 19.47 -29.15
N SER A 13 -30.16 18.76 -28.57
CA SER A 13 -28.73 19.04 -28.71
C SER A 13 -28.30 18.97 -30.19
N GLY A 14 -28.73 17.93 -30.91
CA GLY A 14 -28.47 17.80 -32.35
C GLY A 14 -29.10 18.94 -33.17
N LEU A 15 -30.32 19.36 -32.82
CA LEU A 15 -31.01 20.46 -33.49
C LEU A 15 -30.30 21.81 -33.30
N ILE A 16 -29.84 22.08 -32.07
CA ILE A 16 -29.07 23.29 -31.73
C ILE A 16 -27.72 23.29 -32.45
N ALA A 17 -27.03 22.15 -32.47
CA ALA A 17 -25.76 22.01 -33.19
C ALA A 17 -25.93 22.24 -34.70
N PHE A 18 -27.00 21.71 -35.30
CA PHE A 18 -27.30 21.94 -36.72
C PHE A 18 -27.60 23.42 -37.01
N PHE A 19 -28.38 24.09 -36.15
CA PHE A 19 -28.71 25.51 -36.31
C PHE A 19 -27.47 26.43 -36.21
N LEU A 20 -26.50 26.09 -35.36
CA LEU A 20 -25.25 26.86 -35.21
C LEU A 20 -24.20 26.59 -36.31
N GLY A 21 -24.41 25.59 -37.18
CA GLY A 21 -23.47 25.25 -38.25
C GLY A 21 -22.09 24.81 -37.72
N PRO A 22 -20.96 25.36 -38.23
CA PRO A 22 -19.62 24.95 -37.81
C PRO A 22 -19.33 25.17 -36.32
N LEU A 23 -19.93 26.21 -35.72
CA LEU A 23 -19.79 26.50 -34.29
C LEU A 23 -20.50 25.45 -33.43
N GLY A 24 -21.56 24.82 -33.94
CA GLY A 24 -22.28 23.76 -33.25
C GLY A 24 -21.44 22.50 -33.07
N VAL A 25 -20.61 22.18 -34.07
CA VAL A 25 -19.65 21.06 -33.99
C VAL A 25 -18.60 21.31 -32.90
N LEU A 26 -18.06 22.53 -32.83
CA LEU A 26 -17.13 22.93 -31.77
C LEU A 26 -17.78 22.87 -30.38
N ALA A 27 -19.03 23.34 -30.27
CA ALA A 27 -19.78 23.27 -29.01
C ALA A 27 -20.03 21.81 -28.56
N LEU A 28 -20.34 20.91 -29.50
CA LEU A 28 -20.51 19.48 -29.23
C LEU A 28 -19.21 18.84 -28.72
N LEU A 29 -18.08 19.15 -29.35
CA LEU A 29 -16.77 18.67 -28.90
C LEU A 29 -16.44 19.16 -27.49
N ALA A 30 -16.70 20.44 -27.19
CA ALA A 30 -16.51 20.99 -25.86
C ALA A 30 -17.40 20.30 -24.81
N ALA A 31 -18.66 20.02 -25.15
CA ALA A 31 -19.60 19.34 -24.26
C ALA A 31 -19.19 17.88 -24.00
N ILE A 32 -18.79 17.15 -25.05
CA ILE A 32 -18.29 15.77 -24.92
C ILE A 32 -17.03 15.75 -24.06
N PHE A 33 -16.07 16.64 -24.37
CA PHE A 33 -14.82 16.72 -23.61
C PHE A 33 -15.07 17.05 -22.14
N GLY A 34 -15.96 18.01 -21.85
CA GLY A 34 -16.34 18.36 -20.48
C GLY A 34 -16.97 17.18 -19.73
N LEU A 35 -17.87 16.44 -20.39
CA LEU A 35 -18.44 15.22 -19.84
C LEU A 35 -17.36 14.17 -19.56
N THR A 36 -16.51 13.85 -20.53
CA THR A 36 -15.44 12.86 -20.36
C THR A 36 -14.50 13.26 -19.23
N LEU A 37 -14.08 14.53 -19.17
CA LEU A 37 -13.19 15.04 -18.13
C LEU A 37 -13.84 14.98 -16.74
N SER A 38 -15.09 15.39 -16.63
CA SER A 38 -15.86 15.30 -15.37
C SER A 38 -15.98 13.86 -14.90
N THR A 39 -16.32 12.94 -15.80
CA THR A 39 -16.45 11.52 -15.49
C THR A 39 -15.10 10.93 -15.06
N HIS A 40 -14.01 11.33 -15.73
CA HIS A 40 -12.66 10.90 -15.37
C HIS A 40 -12.25 11.39 -13.97
N LEU A 41 -12.53 12.65 -13.65
CA LEU A 41 -12.26 13.21 -12.31
C LEU A 41 -13.06 12.49 -11.23
N GLN A 42 -14.36 12.26 -11.47
CA GLN A 42 -15.22 11.53 -10.53
C GLN A 42 -14.76 10.09 -10.33
N ASN A 43 -14.37 9.40 -11.41
CA ASN A 43 -13.82 8.05 -11.30
C ASN A 43 -12.54 8.03 -10.47
N LYS A 44 -11.64 9.00 -10.65
CA LYS A 44 -10.42 9.10 -9.85
C LYS A 44 -10.73 9.30 -8.36
N GLN A 45 -11.68 10.18 -8.04
CA GLN A 45 -12.15 10.40 -6.67
C GLN A 45 -12.75 9.13 -6.07
N MET A 46 -13.62 8.43 -6.81
CA MET A 46 -14.18 7.15 -6.36
C MET A 46 -13.09 6.10 -6.13
N GLN A 47 -12.07 6.03 -6.97
CA GLN A 47 -10.94 5.11 -6.79
C GLN A 47 -10.15 5.43 -5.51
N GLU A 48 -9.90 6.71 -5.23
CA GLU A 48 -9.22 7.13 -4.00
C GLU A 48 -10.04 6.79 -2.75
N ASP A 49 -11.35 7.00 -2.80
CA ASP A 49 -12.24 6.71 -1.68
C ASP A 49 -12.40 5.20 -1.47
N LEU A 50 -12.52 4.41 -2.53
CA LEU A 50 -12.48 2.96 -2.45
C LEU A 50 -11.15 2.47 -1.85
N ARG A 51 -10.03 3.07 -2.23
CA ARG A 51 -8.72 2.73 -1.65
C ARG A 51 -8.65 3.05 -0.15
N LYS A 52 -9.21 4.18 0.29
CA LYS A 52 -9.31 4.52 1.73
C LYS A 52 -10.17 3.51 2.48
N ILE A 53 -11.33 3.15 1.93
CA ILE A 53 -12.25 2.17 2.52
C ILE A 53 -11.57 0.79 2.64
N LYS A 54 -10.91 0.32 1.56
CA LYS A 54 -10.16 -0.93 1.54
C LYS A 54 -9.06 -0.98 2.61
N ARG A 55 -8.29 0.10 2.76
CA ARG A 55 -7.28 0.24 3.84
C ARG A 55 -7.91 0.14 5.22
N HIS A 56 -9.07 0.78 5.43
CA HIS A 56 -9.78 0.75 6.71
C HIS A 56 -10.34 -0.64 7.04
N LEU A 57 -10.67 -1.43 6.02
CA LEU A 57 -11.13 -2.81 6.13
C LEU A 57 -9.99 -3.84 6.23
N GLY A 58 -8.72 -3.41 6.18
CA GLY A 58 -7.58 -4.32 6.15
C GLY A 58 -7.43 -5.13 4.86
N LEU A 59 -8.27 -4.84 3.85
CA LEU A 59 -8.21 -5.43 2.51
C LEU A 59 -7.12 -4.70 1.73
N ARG A 60 -5.84 -4.96 2.06
CA ARG A 60 -4.74 -4.57 1.17
C ARG A 60 -4.85 -5.48 -0.05
N ASP A 61 -5.08 -4.87 -1.22
CA ASP A 61 -5.19 -5.58 -2.49
C ASP A 61 -3.83 -6.24 -2.80
N GLU A 62 -3.65 -7.49 -2.39
CA GLU A 62 -2.53 -8.35 -2.85
C GLU A 62 -2.57 -8.53 -4.38
N GLU A 63 -3.73 -8.33 -5.01
CA GLU A 63 -3.91 -8.47 -6.46
C GLU A 63 -3.53 -7.23 -7.31
N GLN A 64 -3.22 -6.08 -6.69
CA GLN A 64 -2.82 -4.84 -7.41
C GLN A 64 -1.32 -4.55 -7.38
N MET A 65 -0.48 -5.50 -6.97
CA MET A 65 0.99 -5.42 -7.16
C MET A 65 1.41 -5.65 -8.63
N SER A 66 0.47 -5.55 -9.57
CA SER A 66 0.67 -5.69 -11.02
C SER A 66 -0.10 -4.58 -11.76
N PHE A 67 0.32 -3.32 -11.63
CA PHE A 67 0.44 -2.36 -12.74
C PHE A 67 0.82 -0.99 -12.15
N HIS A 68 1.99 -0.48 -12.52
CA HIS A 68 2.48 0.88 -12.22
C HIS A 68 2.98 1.17 -10.78
N MET A 69 3.89 0.35 -10.27
CA MET A 69 5.01 0.91 -9.50
C MET A 69 6.28 0.60 -10.29
N SER A 70 7.18 1.57 -10.43
CA SER A 70 8.52 1.25 -10.94
C SER A 70 9.27 0.45 -9.89
N ASP A 71 10.22 -0.39 -10.30
CA ASP A 71 11.00 -1.21 -9.38
C ASP A 71 11.66 -0.36 -8.26
N GLU A 72 12.05 0.88 -8.57
CA GLU A 72 12.57 1.83 -7.59
C GLU A 72 11.53 2.31 -6.55
N GLU A 73 10.26 2.51 -6.92
CA GLU A 73 9.19 2.82 -5.96
C GLU A 73 8.87 1.62 -5.06
N ILE A 74 8.93 0.40 -5.61
CA ILE A 74 8.70 -0.84 -4.86
C ILE A 74 9.81 -1.05 -3.84
N GLU A 75 11.07 -0.91 -4.26
CA GLU A 75 12.21 -1.00 -3.37
C GLU A 75 12.14 0.06 -2.27
N GLN A 76 11.79 1.30 -2.59
CA GLN A 76 11.71 2.38 -1.61
C GLN A 76 10.58 2.17 -0.59
N GLU A 77 9.43 1.62 -1.00
CA GLU A 77 8.38 1.20 -0.05
C GLU A 77 8.81 -0.01 0.79
N LEU A 78 9.50 -1.00 0.21
CA LEU A 78 10.04 -2.14 0.95
C LEU A 78 11.09 -1.70 1.98
N TYR A 79 11.99 -0.78 1.62
CA TYR A 79 12.95 -0.18 2.56
C TYR A 79 12.27 0.65 3.64
N ARG A 80 11.14 1.31 3.36
CA ARG A 80 10.33 1.98 4.40
C ARG A 80 9.66 0.97 5.33
N LEU A 81 9.02 -0.06 4.80
CA LEU A 81 8.32 -1.08 5.60
C LEU A 81 9.28 -1.94 6.42
N HIS A 82 10.45 -2.30 5.88
CA HIS A 82 11.49 -3.03 6.62
C HIS A 82 12.42 -2.12 7.44
N GLY A 83 12.56 -0.85 7.06
CA GLY A 83 13.36 0.16 7.76
C GLY A 83 12.62 0.92 8.87
N GLU A 84 11.28 0.78 8.96
CA GLU A 84 10.48 1.21 10.11
C GLU A 84 10.52 0.20 11.28
N GLY A 85 11.37 -0.82 11.20
CA GLY A 85 11.97 -1.34 12.42
C GLY A 85 12.92 -0.27 12.94
N ARG A 86 12.47 0.54 13.92
CA ARG A 86 13.26 1.60 14.57
C ARG A 86 14.73 1.16 14.62
N PRO A 87 15.68 1.89 14.01
CA PRO A 87 17.09 1.47 14.00
C PRO A 87 17.66 1.34 15.41
N GLY A 88 17.05 1.95 16.42
CA GLY A 88 17.37 1.70 17.83
C GLY A 88 16.81 0.40 18.39
N GLU A 89 15.63 -0.06 17.97
CA GLU A 89 14.91 -1.18 18.61
C GLU A 89 15.44 -2.54 18.11
N ARG A 90 15.81 -2.67 16.83
CA ARG A 90 16.58 -3.82 16.35
C ARG A 90 17.96 -3.90 16.99
N THR A 91 18.67 -2.77 17.08
CA THR A 91 19.98 -2.73 17.73
C THR A 91 19.90 -3.05 19.21
N LEU A 92 18.84 -2.61 19.90
CA LEU A 92 18.60 -2.95 21.31
C LEU A 92 18.22 -4.42 21.50
N LEU A 93 17.38 -4.97 20.61
CA LEU A 93 17.03 -6.40 20.62
C LEU A 93 18.26 -7.27 20.32
N ASP A 94 19.05 -6.90 19.32
CA ASP A 94 20.29 -7.61 18.96
C ASP A 94 21.29 -7.58 20.13
N LEU A 95 21.42 -6.42 20.80
CA LEU A 95 22.28 -6.26 21.99
C LEU A 95 21.75 -7.04 23.21
N GLU A 96 20.42 -7.07 23.40
CA GLU A 96 19.78 -7.84 24.48
C GLU A 96 19.94 -9.35 24.26
N ILE A 97 19.78 -9.81 23.02
CA ILE A 97 19.98 -11.20 22.63
C ILE A 97 21.43 -11.61 22.85
N GLU A 98 22.40 -10.81 22.41
CA GLU A 98 23.84 -11.09 22.61
C GLU A 98 24.19 -11.21 24.11
N LYS A 99 23.65 -10.30 24.94
CA LYS A 99 23.85 -10.30 26.39
C LYS A 99 23.16 -11.45 27.12
N GLU A 100 22.03 -11.93 26.62
CA GLU A 100 21.34 -13.10 27.19
C GLU A 100 22.11 -14.39 26.85
N ILE A 101 22.60 -14.51 25.61
CA ILE A 101 23.45 -15.63 25.18
C ILE A 101 24.72 -15.71 26.04
N GLU A 102 25.39 -14.59 26.28
CA GLU A 102 26.61 -14.55 27.11
C GLU A 102 26.32 -15.01 28.56
N ARG A 103 25.20 -14.56 29.14
CA ARG A 103 24.77 -14.98 30.49
C ARG A 103 24.43 -16.46 30.58
N GLU A 104 23.80 -17.03 29.56
CA GLU A 104 23.52 -18.46 29.51
C GLU A 104 24.81 -19.27 29.38
N LEU A 105 25.74 -18.82 28.52
CA LEU A 105 27.05 -19.46 28.33
C LEU A 105 27.87 -19.46 29.64
N GLU A 106 27.89 -18.35 30.38
CA GLU A 106 28.58 -18.27 31.67
C GLU A 106 27.95 -19.18 32.74
N LYS A 107 26.62 -19.30 32.76
CA LYS A 107 25.93 -20.23 33.68
C LYS A 107 26.24 -21.68 33.34
N GLU A 108 26.35 -22.00 32.06
CA GLU A 108 26.65 -23.35 31.59
C GLU A 108 28.12 -23.70 31.87
N LEU A 109 29.06 -22.80 31.58
CA LEU A 109 30.47 -22.95 31.98
C LEU A 109 30.65 -23.02 33.49
N GLY A 110 29.95 -22.17 34.25
CA GLY A 110 30.02 -22.14 35.71
C GLY A 110 29.52 -23.44 36.33
N LYS A 111 28.47 -24.04 35.76
CA LYS A 111 27.99 -25.37 36.16
C LYS A 111 28.96 -26.48 35.77
N GLU A 112 29.56 -26.42 34.58
CA GLU A 112 30.60 -27.39 34.18
C GLU A 112 31.83 -27.33 35.10
N LEU A 113 32.22 -26.14 35.55
CA LEU A 113 33.34 -25.94 36.48
C LEU A 113 32.99 -26.43 37.89
N GLU A 114 31.77 -26.18 38.39
CA GLU A 114 31.30 -26.72 39.68
C GLU A 114 31.14 -28.26 39.63
N ASP A 115 30.71 -28.82 38.51
CA ASP A 115 30.58 -30.27 38.31
C ASP A 115 31.94 -30.98 38.14
N GLU A 116 32.96 -30.29 37.60
CA GLU A 116 34.35 -30.76 37.55
C GLU A 116 35.03 -30.67 38.93
N GLU A 117 34.82 -29.59 39.69
CA GLU A 117 35.41 -29.41 41.03
C GLU A 117 34.79 -30.35 42.08
N ASN A 118 33.52 -30.76 41.87
CA ASN A 118 32.81 -31.67 42.76
C ASN A 118 32.80 -33.14 42.27
N LYS A 119 33.63 -33.53 41.28
CA LYS A 119 33.93 -34.94 41.06
C LYS A 119 34.74 -35.46 42.25
N PRO A 120 34.19 -36.33 43.11
CA PRO A 120 35.01 -37.01 44.11
C PRO A 120 36.04 -37.82 43.33
N GLY A 121 37.32 -37.51 43.55
CA GLY A 121 38.43 -38.35 43.15
C GLY A 121 38.16 -39.79 43.58
N GLY A 122 37.68 -40.58 42.63
CA GLY A 122 37.44 -41.99 42.76
C GLY A 122 38.78 -42.71 42.79
N LYS A 123 39.23 -43.01 44.00
CA LYS A 123 40.11 -44.13 44.40
C LYS A 123 41.19 -44.55 43.40
N ARG A 124 42.46 -44.30 43.74
CA ARG A 124 43.42 -45.32 44.22
C ARG A 124 44.81 -44.75 44.41
#